data_AF-A0A6I5C423-F1
#
_entry.id   AF-A0A6I5C423-F1
#
_cell.length_a   1.000
_cell.length_b   1.000
_cell.length_c   1.000
_cell.angle_alpha   90.00
_cell.angle_beta   90.00
_cell.angle_gamma   90.00
#
_symmetry.space_group_name_H-M   'P 1'
#
loop_
_entity.id
_entity.type
_entity.pdbx_description
1 polymer ?
#
loop_
_entity_poly.entity_id
_entity_poly.type
_entity_poly.pdbx_seq_one_letter_code
_entity_poly.pdbx_strand_id
1 'polypeptide(L)'
;PRGEPVWHDRLVWIGARRLRLDPGRPVPLIVYPPPGITRALAFRALERQGRPWHVVCTSGSLNGLIAAARAGLGVMAHARGLVPPGLVPVPERAGLPELGGVDFVLVHGRHRPSAQHAADALAAA
;
A
#
# COMPACT_ATOMS: atom_id res chain seq x y z
N PRO A 1 9.91 -20.38 -0.49
CA PRO A 1 10.49 -20.06 0.85
C PRO A 1 9.37 -19.67 1.83
N ARG A 2 9.17 -20.44 2.90
CA ARG A 2 8.22 -20.06 3.96
C ARG A 2 8.93 -19.05 4.87
N GLY A 3 8.51 -17.79 4.81
CA GLY A 3 8.92 -16.77 5.77
C GLY A 3 8.11 -16.89 7.06
N GLU A 4 8.56 -16.23 8.12
CA GLU A 4 7.86 -16.14 9.39
C GLU A 4 7.00 -14.86 9.40
N PRO A 5 5.69 -14.92 9.68
CA PRO A 5 4.89 -13.72 9.82
C PRO A 5 5.31 -12.95 11.06
N VAL A 6 5.75 -11.71 10.87
CA VAL A 6 6.22 -10.85 11.97
C VAL A 6 5.20 -9.78 12.32
N TRP A 7 4.39 -9.34 11.34
CA TRP A 7 3.41 -8.30 11.57
C TRP A 7 2.24 -8.41 10.59
N HIS A 8 1.03 -8.23 11.10
CA HIS A 8 -0.19 -8.13 10.29
C HIS A 8 -0.67 -6.67 10.30
N ASP A 9 -0.94 -6.14 9.12
CA ASP A 9 -1.50 -4.79 8.96
C ASP A 9 -2.72 -4.81 8.04
N ARG A 10 -3.45 -3.70 8.02
CA ARG A 10 -4.50 -3.44 7.04
C ARG A 10 -3.99 -2.48 5.97
N LEU A 11 -4.39 -2.73 4.74
CA LEU A 11 -4.19 -1.77 3.66
C LEU A 11 -5.28 -0.70 3.70
N VAL A 12 -4.87 0.54 3.52
CA VAL A 12 -5.74 1.71 3.41
C VAL A 12 -5.38 2.51 2.16
N TRP A 13 -6.37 3.22 1.64
CA TRP A 13 -6.13 4.22 0.61
C TRP A 13 -5.54 5.47 1.27
N ILE A 14 -4.44 5.98 0.72
CA ILE A 14 -3.82 7.22 1.18
C ILE A 14 -3.68 8.23 0.05
N GLY A 15 -3.67 9.51 0.41
CA GLY A 15 -3.43 10.62 -0.51
C GLY A 15 -3.05 11.90 0.25
N ALA A 16 -2.84 12.99 -0.49
CA ALA A 16 -2.65 14.30 0.13
C ALA A 16 -3.90 14.72 0.92
N ARG A 17 -3.72 15.39 2.07
CA ARG A 17 -4.83 15.90 2.92
C ARG A 17 -5.81 16.81 2.18
N ARG A 18 -5.33 17.54 1.17
CA ARG A 18 -6.13 18.43 0.33
C ARG A 18 -6.78 17.73 -0.88
N LEU A 19 -6.45 16.47 -1.14
CA LEU A 19 -7.05 15.71 -2.24
C LEU A 19 -8.55 15.56 -1.99
N ARG A 20 -9.33 15.75 -3.04
CA ARG A 20 -10.78 15.54 -3.06
C ARG A 20 -11.08 14.57 -4.19
N LEU A 21 -11.70 13.45 -3.84
CA LEU A 21 -12.20 12.50 -4.82
C LEU A 21 -13.67 12.78 -5.06
N ASP A 22 -14.04 12.87 -6.32
CA ASP A 22 -15.43 12.91 -6.75
C ASP A 22 -15.96 11.47 -6.84
N PRO A 23 -17.02 11.12 -6.08
CA PRO A 23 -17.68 9.81 -6.17
C PRO A 23 -18.10 9.41 -7.59
N GLY A 24 -18.45 10.38 -8.44
CA GLY A 24 -18.89 10.18 -9.82
C GLY A 24 -17.77 10.09 -10.86
N ARG A 25 -16.49 10.28 -10.46
CA ARG A 25 -15.34 10.20 -11.36
C ARG A 25 -14.51 8.94 -11.12
N PRO A 26 -13.80 8.44 -12.17
CA PRO A 26 -12.83 7.36 -11.99
C PRO A 26 -11.75 7.73 -10.96
N VAL A 27 -11.41 6.80 -10.08
CA VAL A 27 -10.38 6.98 -9.06
C VAL A 27 -9.01 7.13 -9.72
N PRO A 28 -8.25 8.21 -9.44
CA PRO A 28 -6.89 8.40 -9.95
C PRO A 28 -5.89 7.60 -9.11
N LEU A 29 -5.29 6.57 -9.70
CA LEU A 29 -4.40 5.64 -9.01
C LEU A 29 -2.92 5.93 -9.25
N ILE A 30 -2.17 5.93 -8.15
CA ILE A 30 -0.71 5.93 -8.12
C ILE A 30 -0.27 4.52 -7.71
N VAL A 31 0.49 3.84 -8.57
CA VAL A 31 0.76 2.40 -8.40
C VAL A 31 2.20 2.02 -8.73
N TYR A 32 2.66 0.91 -8.15
CA TYR A 32 3.84 0.23 -8.67
C TYR A 32 3.60 -0.34 -10.07
N PRO A 33 4.65 -0.55 -10.90
CA PRO A 33 4.55 -1.40 -12.09
C PRO A 33 4.23 -2.85 -11.68
N PRO A 34 3.66 -3.67 -12.58
CA PRO A 34 3.54 -5.10 -12.34
C PRO A 34 4.93 -5.78 -12.36
N PRO A 35 5.17 -6.82 -11.53
CA PRO A 35 4.29 -7.29 -10.45
C PRO A 35 4.32 -6.34 -9.24
N GLY A 36 3.15 -6.09 -8.64
CA GLY A 36 3.04 -5.25 -7.44
C GLY A 36 1.85 -5.65 -6.58
N ILE A 37 2.09 -6.05 -5.33
CA ILE A 37 1.05 -6.58 -4.42
C ILE A 37 -0.03 -5.53 -4.16
N THR A 38 0.36 -4.31 -3.79
CA THR A 38 -0.60 -3.22 -3.53
C THR A 38 -1.36 -2.79 -4.78
N ARG A 39 -0.73 -2.83 -5.96
CA ARG A 39 -1.40 -2.62 -7.25
C ARG A 39 -2.49 -3.66 -7.49
N ALA A 40 -2.15 -4.94 -7.35
CA ALA A 40 -3.08 -6.04 -7.57
C ALA A 40 -4.26 -6.02 -6.59
N LEU A 41 -4.02 -5.67 -5.31
CA LEU A 41 -5.08 -5.53 -4.31
C LEU A 41 -5.98 -4.32 -4.58
N ALA A 42 -5.39 -3.17 -4.94
CA ALA A 42 -6.13 -1.97 -5.33
C ALA A 42 -7.07 -2.24 -6.51
N PHE A 43 -6.56 -2.86 -7.58
CA PHE A 43 -7.36 -3.14 -8.78
C PHE A 43 -8.49 -4.12 -8.48
N ARG A 44 -8.19 -5.25 -7.83
CA ARG A 44 -9.22 -6.24 -7.45
C ARG A 44 -10.30 -5.65 -6.56
N ALA A 45 -9.94 -4.80 -5.60
CA ALA A 45 -10.91 -4.17 -4.70
C ALA A 45 -11.87 -3.25 -5.48
N LEU A 46 -11.34 -2.43 -6.39
CA LEU A 46 -12.13 -1.52 -7.23
C LEU A 46 -12.98 -2.26 -8.25
N GLU A 47 -12.42 -3.27 -8.91
CA GLU A 47 -13.13 -4.15 -9.86
C GLU A 47 -14.33 -4.84 -9.20
N ARG A 48 -14.14 -5.40 -8.00
CA ARG A 48 -15.21 -6.06 -7.23
C ARG A 48 -16.36 -5.12 -6.87
N GLN A 49 -16.09 -3.83 -6.66
CA GLN A 49 -17.12 -2.82 -6.39
C GLN A 49 -17.65 -2.16 -7.68
N GLY A 50 -17.09 -2.50 -8.86
CA GLY A 50 -17.40 -1.83 -10.11
C GLY A 50 -17.03 -0.33 -10.10
N ARG A 51 -16.09 0.09 -9.25
CA ARG A 51 -15.69 1.49 -9.12
C ARG A 51 -14.69 1.83 -10.22
N PRO A 52 -15.00 2.74 -11.18
CA PRO A 52 -14.08 3.07 -12.26
C PRO A 52 -12.78 3.67 -11.72
N TRP A 53 -11.68 3.42 -12.42
CA TRP A 53 -10.36 3.94 -12.05
C TRP A 53 -9.47 4.11 -13.28
N HIS A 54 -8.40 4.88 -13.13
CA HIS A 54 -7.33 5.00 -14.13
C HIS A 54 -6.00 5.24 -13.43
N VAL A 55 -4.89 4.89 -14.09
CA VAL A 55 -3.55 5.12 -13.54
C VAL A 55 -3.06 6.51 -13.95
N VAL A 56 -2.78 7.36 -12.96
CA VAL A 56 -2.22 8.71 -13.16
C VAL A 56 -0.71 8.75 -13.00
N CYS A 57 -0.14 7.79 -12.27
CA CYS A 57 1.29 7.70 -12.04
C CYS A 57 1.71 6.24 -11.80
N THR A 58 2.82 5.84 -12.40
CA THR A 58 3.50 4.58 -12.11
C THR A 58 4.94 4.86 -11.70
N SER A 59 5.42 4.24 -10.61
CA SER A 59 6.82 4.33 -10.19
C SER A 59 7.31 3.02 -9.60
N GLY A 60 8.56 2.63 -9.90
CA GLY A 60 9.23 1.50 -9.26
C GLY A 60 9.79 1.80 -7.86
N SER A 61 9.63 3.03 -7.35
CA SER A 61 10.16 3.47 -6.07
C SER A 61 9.05 3.98 -5.16
N LEU A 62 9.07 3.56 -3.89
CA LEU A 62 8.16 4.05 -2.86
C LEU A 62 8.22 5.59 -2.75
N ASN A 63 9.42 6.16 -2.82
CA ASN A 63 9.59 7.61 -2.75
C ASN A 63 8.95 8.33 -3.94
N GLY A 64 8.97 7.72 -5.13
CA GLY A 64 8.28 8.25 -6.31
C GLY A 64 6.76 8.25 -6.14
N LEU A 65 6.20 7.16 -5.61
CA LEU A 65 4.76 7.08 -5.32
C LEU A 65 4.35 8.11 -4.24
N ILE A 66 5.14 8.24 -3.17
CA ILE A 66 4.92 9.22 -2.11
C ILE A 66 4.95 10.65 -2.66
N ALA A 67 5.93 10.97 -3.52
CA ALA A 67 6.05 12.29 -4.14
C ALA A 67 4.79 12.61 -4.98
N ALA A 68 4.35 11.69 -5.83
CA ALA A 68 3.12 11.83 -6.61
C ALA A 68 1.87 12.02 -5.73
N ALA A 69 1.77 11.26 -4.64
CA ALA A 69 0.65 11.36 -3.72
C ALA A 69 0.63 12.70 -2.97
N ARG A 70 1.81 13.18 -2.52
CA ARG A 70 1.97 14.49 -1.85
C ARG A 70 1.69 15.66 -2.79
N ALA A 71 2.04 15.52 -4.06
CA ALA A 71 1.67 16.48 -5.11
C ALA A 71 0.14 16.54 -5.32
N GLY A 72 -0.58 15.49 -4.93
CA GLY A 72 -2.04 15.41 -5.03
C GLY A 72 -2.50 14.82 -6.36
N LEU A 73 -1.66 14.05 -7.05
CA LEU A 73 -2.01 13.45 -8.34
C LEU A 73 -3.11 12.39 -8.21
N GLY A 74 -3.18 11.70 -7.07
CA GLY A 74 -4.16 10.65 -6.84
C GLY A 74 -3.96 9.94 -5.51
N VAL A 75 -4.48 8.72 -5.43
CA VAL A 75 -4.41 7.85 -4.24
C VAL A 75 -3.59 6.60 -4.50
N MET A 76 -3.03 6.02 -3.45
CA MET A 76 -2.36 4.72 -3.49
C MET A 76 -2.81 3.83 -2.34
N ALA A 77 -2.75 2.51 -2.54
CA ALA A 77 -2.91 1.52 -1.48
C ALA A 77 -1.61 1.42 -0.67
N HIS A 78 -1.71 1.50 0.66
CA HIS A 78 -0.55 1.47 1.56
C HIS A 78 -0.90 0.85 2.92
N ALA A 79 0.11 0.33 3.61
CA ALA A 79 -0.03 -0.24 4.95
C ALA A 79 -0.38 0.86 5.98
N ARG A 80 -1.44 0.65 6.76
CA ARG A 80 -2.01 1.64 7.69
C ARG A 80 -1.02 2.05 8.79
N GLY A 81 -0.23 1.12 9.31
CA GLY A 81 0.80 1.41 10.31
C GLY A 81 2.00 2.17 9.74
N LEU A 82 2.17 2.19 8.42
CA LEU A 82 3.33 2.77 7.74
C LEU A 82 2.99 4.02 6.90
N VAL A 83 1.86 4.69 7.18
CA VAL A 83 1.45 5.88 6.42
C VAL A 83 2.56 6.95 6.49
N PRO A 84 3.14 7.35 5.34
CA PRO A 84 4.24 8.32 5.34
C PRO A 84 3.78 9.70 5.81
N PRO A 85 4.67 10.48 6.48
CA PRO A 85 4.35 11.85 6.86
C PRO A 85 3.85 12.69 5.67
N GLY A 86 2.87 13.56 5.91
CA GLY A 86 2.28 14.42 4.87
C GLY A 86 1.27 13.74 3.95
N LEU A 87 1.02 12.43 4.13
CA LEU A 87 -0.11 11.72 3.55
C LEU A 87 -1.09 11.35 4.66
N VAL A 88 -2.36 11.15 4.30
CA VAL A 88 -3.41 10.76 5.24
C VAL A 88 -4.28 9.67 4.62
N PRO A 89 -4.90 8.80 5.44
CA PRO A 89 -5.96 7.93 4.97
C PRO A 89 -7.07 8.73 4.29
N VAL A 90 -7.55 8.21 3.15
CA VAL A 90 -8.67 8.79 2.43
C VAL A 90 -9.94 8.57 3.25
N PRO A 91 -10.76 9.60 3.49
CA PRO A 91 -12.00 9.45 4.25
C PRO A 91 -12.99 8.49 3.59
N GLU A 92 -13.72 7.71 4.40
CA GLU A 92 -14.71 6.73 3.93
C GLU A 92 -15.76 7.32 2.99
N ARG A 93 -16.15 8.59 3.20
CA ARG A 93 -17.08 9.33 2.33
C ARG A 93 -16.65 9.43 0.86
N ALA A 94 -15.39 9.12 0.51
CA ALA A 94 -14.93 9.01 -0.87
C ALA A 94 -15.46 7.74 -1.58
N GLY A 95 -16.04 6.80 -0.83
CA GLY A 95 -16.63 5.57 -1.35
C GLY A 95 -15.62 4.60 -1.96
N LEU A 96 -14.39 4.58 -1.43
CA LEU A 96 -13.37 3.62 -1.85
C LEU A 96 -13.54 2.28 -1.11
N PRO A 97 -13.34 1.13 -1.78
CA PRO A 97 -13.50 -0.18 -1.17
C PRO A 97 -12.44 -0.44 -0.11
N GLU A 98 -12.75 -1.34 0.83
CA GLU A 98 -11.71 -1.92 1.68
C GLU A 98 -10.72 -2.76 0.86
N LEU A 99 -9.43 -2.63 1.20
CA LEU A 99 -8.33 -3.30 0.52
C LEU A 99 -7.94 -4.66 1.14
N GLY A 100 -8.40 -4.92 2.37
CA GLY A 100 -8.04 -6.12 3.13
C GLY A 100 -6.74 -6.01 3.92
N GLY A 101 -6.31 -7.14 4.48
CA GLY A 101 -5.08 -7.26 5.26
C GLY A 101 -3.84 -7.53 4.40
N VAL A 102 -2.67 -7.28 4.98
CA VAL A 102 -1.37 -7.66 4.44
C VAL A 102 -0.49 -8.21 5.55
N ASP A 103 0.20 -9.31 5.27
CA ASP A 103 1.19 -9.89 6.18
C ASP A 103 2.58 -9.42 5.77
N PHE A 104 3.32 -8.90 6.74
CA PHE A 104 4.75 -8.70 6.66
C PHE A 104 5.43 -9.96 7.17
N VAL A 105 6.26 -10.55 6.31
CA VAL A 105 6.97 -11.80 6.60
C VAL A 105 8.47 -11.56 6.59
N LEU A 106 9.15 -12.09 7.60
CA LEU A 106 10.60 -12.11 7.67
C LEU A 106 11.11 -13.33 6.91
N VAL A 107 12.04 -13.10 5.99
CA VAL A 107 12.74 -14.14 5.25
C VAL A 107 14.23 -13.97 5.48
N HIS A 108 14.87 -14.98 6.07
CA HIS A 108 16.31 -15.03 6.28
C HIS A 108 16.93 -16.27 5.64
N GLY A 109 18.24 -16.22 5.38
CA GLY A 109 18.98 -17.35 4.80
C GLY A 109 19.09 -18.51 5.80
N ARG A 110 18.65 -19.70 5.38
CA ARG A 110 18.51 -20.92 6.22
C ARG A 110 19.82 -21.46 6.83
N HIS A 111 20.97 -20.87 6.53
CA HIS A 111 22.30 -21.40 6.86
C HIS A 111 23.27 -20.39 7.45
N ARG A 112 22.79 -19.28 8.03
CA ARG A 112 23.66 -18.33 8.75
C ARG A 112 23.23 -18.22 10.21
N PRO A 113 23.84 -19.00 11.12
CA PRO A 113 23.61 -18.88 12.57
C PRO A 113 23.84 -17.45 13.07
N SER A 114 24.77 -16.72 12.45
CA SER A 114 25.03 -15.31 12.76
C SER A 114 23.88 -14.36 12.41
N ALA A 115 22.99 -14.74 11.49
CA ALA A 115 21.81 -13.94 11.14
C ALA A 115 20.57 -14.29 11.99
N GLN A 116 20.60 -15.40 12.74
CA GLN A 116 19.43 -15.87 13.50
C GLN A 116 19.08 -14.91 14.63
N HIS A 117 20.05 -14.50 15.45
CA HIS A 117 19.82 -13.53 16.52
C HIS A 117 19.26 -12.19 16.01
N ALA A 118 19.73 -11.73 14.84
CA ALA A 118 19.20 -10.52 14.22
C ALA A 118 17.78 -10.72 13.66
N ALA A 119 17.48 -11.91 13.13
CA ALA A 119 16.15 -12.27 12.68
C ALA A 119 15.15 -12.33 13.85
N ASP A 120 15.51 -13.01 14.93
CA ASP A 120 14.68 -13.13 16.13
C ASP A 120 14.41 -11.74 16.75
N ALA A 121 15.43 -10.88 16.82
CA ALA A 121 15.29 -9.51 17.31
C ALA A 121 14.36 -8.66 16.43
N LEU A 122 14.40 -8.83 15.10
CA LEU A 122 13.54 -8.10 14.17
C LEU A 122 12.10 -8.65 14.17
N ALA A 123 11.92 -9.95 14.42
CA ALA A 123 10.60 -10.58 14.53
C ALA A 123 9.87 -10.20 15.83
N ALA A 124 10.61 -9.87 16.89
CA ALA A 124 10.08 -9.49 18.18
C ALA A 124 9.86 -7.96 18.36
N ALA A 125 10.24 -7.14 17.39
CA ALA A 125 10.16 -5.67 17.44
C ALA A 125 8.81 -5.14 16.94
#